data_AF-A0A7X8KPZ9-F1
#
_entry.id   AF-A0A7X8KPZ9-F1
#
_cell.length_a   1.000
_cell.length_b   1.000
_cell.length_c   1.000
_cell.angle_alpha   90.00
_cell.angle_beta   90.00
_cell.angle_gamma   90.00
#
_symmetry.space_group_name_H-M   'P 1'
#
loop_
_entity.id
_entity.type
_entity.pdbx_description
1 polymer ?
#
loop_
_entity_poly.entity_id
_entity_poly.type
_entity_poly.pdbx_seq_one_letter_code
_entity_poly.pdbx_strand_id
1 'polypeptide(L)'
;MEFFFILFIGLLVLIESKLYKTFFTPFAIIATVYAILIGVNNFFAIHFGYFEVSTQSITYILFFLILIFLISILFYLSMKRKSSLIQENVKCYFDGVIWRNRKIIKALFIFGLIAKYISLMQVVMIYGLANTKGNDFGLFAHLGDIGVVLMPFMMVYYLWERKKRYLLVILLMFVNLLLFKGKYGIIIAFIHLIVLYAFIKDIKIKKTIKIGVILAVVGVLMFIIVYAVNPTIERGYFDQQLFMEDLYFSVQHFLLYLISPITATNHFFFHAPPQGENIQILFTVPINVLKALAGSNDYVNPINYDFVLISDVYTTNVSGLFAESVYRSNAVIAFLYVGAFFAITYYFFIKTRYRGEMIGLTALLLAVVSMMFFVNLLTVSGIVLRVGTLWILELMIKNNFFLRSNKRYR
;
A
#
# COMPACT_ATOMS: atom_id res chain seq x y z
N MET A 1 -19.75 -21.87 -1.25
CA MET A 1 -19.39 -21.16 0.02
C MET A 1 -19.14 -19.66 -0.20
N GLU A 2 -18.82 -19.29 -1.43
CA GLU A 2 -18.43 -17.98 -1.94
C GLU A 2 -19.55 -16.96 -1.76
N PHE A 3 -20.80 -17.33 -2.09
CA PHE A 3 -21.95 -16.45 -1.91
C PHE A 3 -22.18 -16.10 -0.44
N PHE A 4 -22.07 -17.09 0.45
CA PHE A 4 -22.15 -16.88 1.90
C PHE A 4 -21.03 -15.97 2.39
N PHE A 5 -19.79 -16.23 1.95
CA PHE A 5 -18.63 -15.40 2.27
C PHE A 5 -18.85 -13.93 1.86
N ILE A 6 -19.26 -13.67 0.62
CA ILE A 6 -19.51 -12.31 0.11
C ILE A 6 -20.62 -11.62 0.91
N LEU A 7 -21.73 -12.31 1.19
CA LEU A 7 -22.86 -11.75 1.94
C LEU A 7 -22.46 -11.43 3.39
N PHE A 8 -21.75 -12.35 4.04
CA PHE A 8 -21.28 -12.19 5.40
C PHE A 8 -20.27 -11.04 5.52
N ILE A 9 -19.29 -10.95 4.63
CA ILE A 9 -18.36 -9.82 4.58
C ILE A 9 -19.10 -8.51 4.31
N GLY A 10 -20.07 -8.50 3.39
CA GLY A 10 -20.91 -7.35 3.13
C GLY A 10 -21.63 -6.84 4.40
N LEU A 11 -22.19 -7.75 5.19
CA LEU A 11 -22.82 -7.42 6.47
C LEU A 11 -21.83 -6.81 7.46
N LEU A 12 -20.64 -7.41 7.64
CA LEU A 12 -19.61 -6.90 8.55
C LEU A 12 -19.12 -5.51 8.14
N VAL A 13 -18.93 -5.27 6.83
CA VAL A 13 -18.55 -3.95 6.30
C VAL A 13 -19.64 -2.92 6.55
N LEU A 14 -20.91 -3.29 6.43
CA LEU A 14 -22.04 -2.40 6.76
C LEU A 14 -22.11 -2.09 8.25
N ILE A 15 -21.86 -3.07 9.13
CA ILE A 15 -21.81 -2.83 10.58
C ILE A 15 -20.68 -1.85 10.90
N GLU A 16 -19.47 -2.13 10.43
CA GLU A 16 -18.31 -1.30 10.73
C GLU A 16 -18.44 0.12 10.17
N SER A 17 -18.94 0.25 8.94
CA SER A 17 -19.14 1.56 8.33
C SER A 17 -20.17 2.41 9.07
N LYS A 18 -21.19 1.80 9.68
CA LYS A 18 -22.11 2.48 10.60
C LYS A 18 -21.42 2.92 11.88
N LEU A 19 -20.55 2.10 12.46
CA LEU A 19 -19.80 2.43 13.68
C LEU A 19 -18.90 3.65 13.48
N TYR A 20 -18.10 3.67 12.41
CA TYR A 20 -17.13 4.75 12.14
C TYR A 20 -17.67 5.88 11.25
N LYS A 21 -18.90 5.74 10.74
CA LYS A 21 -19.54 6.65 9.79
C LYS A 21 -18.70 6.85 8.51
N THR A 22 -18.01 5.81 8.05
CA THR A 22 -17.18 5.84 6.82
C THR A 22 -16.95 4.43 6.30
N PHE A 23 -16.74 4.27 4.99
CA PHE A 23 -16.39 3.00 4.35
C PHE A 23 -14.88 2.81 4.17
N PHE A 24 -14.08 3.82 4.49
CA PHE A 24 -12.62 3.76 4.42
C PHE A 24 -12.02 3.31 5.76
N THR A 25 -12.48 2.19 6.27
CA THR A 25 -11.92 1.54 7.47
C THR A 25 -10.88 0.49 7.04
N PRO A 26 -9.91 0.14 7.91
CA PRO A 26 -8.93 -0.90 7.60
C PRO A 26 -9.57 -2.23 7.20
N PHE A 27 -10.60 -2.68 7.93
CA PHE A 27 -11.31 -3.92 7.62
C PHE A 27 -12.10 -3.82 6.31
N ALA A 28 -12.90 -2.76 6.12
CA ALA A 28 -13.68 -2.63 4.89
C ALA A 28 -12.82 -2.64 3.63
N ILE A 29 -11.65 -2.00 3.66
CA ILE A 29 -10.71 -2.00 2.53
C ILE A 29 -10.24 -3.42 2.21
N ILE A 30 -9.63 -4.12 3.17
CA ILE A 30 -9.07 -5.45 2.89
C ILE A 30 -10.16 -6.49 2.61
N ALA A 31 -11.27 -6.46 3.37
CA ALA A 31 -12.35 -7.43 3.24
C ALA A 31 -13.08 -7.30 1.89
N THR A 32 -13.32 -6.06 1.42
CA THR A 32 -13.95 -5.84 0.11
C THR A 32 -13.04 -6.31 -1.02
N VAL A 33 -11.73 -6.13 -0.91
CA VAL A 33 -10.78 -6.63 -1.91
C VAL A 33 -10.83 -8.16 -2.00
N TYR A 34 -10.75 -8.87 -0.88
CA TYR A 34 -10.87 -10.33 -0.90
C TYR A 34 -12.24 -10.80 -1.41
N ALA A 35 -13.34 -10.15 -1.00
CA ALA A 35 -14.69 -10.48 -1.47
C ALA A 35 -14.84 -10.31 -2.99
N ILE A 36 -14.33 -9.21 -3.54
CA ILE A 36 -14.37 -8.95 -4.98
C ILE A 36 -13.49 -9.96 -5.72
N LEU A 37 -12.24 -10.16 -5.31
CA LEU A 37 -11.30 -10.99 -6.07
C LEU A 37 -11.61 -12.48 -5.99
N ILE A 38 -12.07 -13.00 -4.84
CA ILE A 38 -12.56 -14.38 -4.74
C ILE A 38 -13.81 -14.55 -5.62
N GLY A 39 -14.73 -13.59 -5.59
CA GLY A 39 -15.91 -13.61 -6.46
C GLY A 39 -15.53 -13.59 -7.93
N VAL A 40 -14.63 -12.69 -8.35
CA VAL A 40 -14.15 -12.61 -9.73
C VAL A 40 -13.45 -13.91 -10.13
N ASN A 41 -12.61 -14.49 -9.26
CA ASN A 41 -11.93 -15.74 -9.58
C ASN A 41 -12.93 -16.89 -9.77
N ASN A 42 -13.73 -17.17 -8.74
CA ASN A 42 -14.56 -18.37 -8.71
C ASN A 42 -15.78 -18.29 -9.63
N PHE A 43 -16.27 -17.09 -9.98
CA PHE A 43 -17.39 -16.95 -10.92
C PHE A 43 -16.96 -16.67 -12.38
N PHE A 44 -15.76 -16.15 -12.62
CA PHE A 44 -15.32 -15.76 -13.96
C PHE A 44 -13.97 -16.34 -14.35
N ALA A 45 -12.91 -16.17 -13.55
CA ALA A 45 -11.55 -16.54 -13.94
C ALA A 45 -11.38 -18.05 -14.18
N ILE A 46 -12.14 -18.91 -13.49
CA ILE A 46 -12.11 -20.37 -13.72
C ILE A 46 -12.44 -20.71 -15.18
N HIS A 47 -13.36 -19.98 -15.81
CA HIS A 47 -13.69 -20.18 -17.22
C HIS A 47 -12.56 -19.79 -18.19
N PHE A 48 -11.52 -19.13 -17.68
CA PHE A 48 -10.28 -18.81 -18.38
C PHE A 48 -9.09 -19.71 -17.97
N GLY A 49 -9.36 -20.82 -17.26
CA GLY A 49 -8.36 -21.84 -16.91
C GLY A 49 -7.68 -21.65 -15.55
N TYR A 50 -8.11 -20.67 -14.74
CA TYR A 50 -7.58 -20.49 -13.38
C TYR A 50 -8.15 -21.53 -12.42
N PHE A 51 -7.37 -21.93 -11.43
CA PHE A 51 -7.87 -22.81 -10.37
C PHE A 51 -8.86 -22.07 -9.45
N GLU A 52 -9.84 -22.81 -8.96
CA GLU A 52 -10.80 -22.34 -7.97
C GLU A 52 -10.13 -22.08 -6.62
N VAL A 53 -10.50 -21.00 -5.93
CA VAL A 53 -10.12 -20.81 -4.52
C VAL A 53 -10.92 -21.80 -3.68
N SER A 54 -10.22 -22.70 -2.99
CA SER A 54 -10.88 -23.77 -2.26
C SER A 54 -11.69 -23.23 -1.07
N THR A 55 -12.74 -23.96 -0.70
CA THR A 55 -13.57 -23.63 0.47
C THR A 55 -12.74 -23.51 1.76
N GLN A 56 -11.73 -24.35 1.92
CA GLN A 56 -10.81 -24.30 3.06
C GLN A 56 -9.99 -22.99 3.07
N SER A 57 -9.44 -22.56 1.94
CA SER A 57 -8.73 -21.27 1.83
C SER A 57 -9.64 -20.08 2.13
N ILE A 58 -10.88 -20.10 1.59
CA ILE A 58 -11.90 -19.08 1.89
C ILE A 58 -12.17 -19.03 3.41
N THR A 59 -12.17 -20.18 4.07
CA THR A 59 -12.40 -20.30 5.52
C THR A 59 -11.23 -19.71 6.32
N TYR A 60 -9.97 -19.99 5.94
CA TYR A 60 -8.80 -19.35 6.56
C TYR A 60 -8.84 -17.83 6.40
N ILE A 61 -9.12 -17.33 5.19
CA ILE A 61 -9.25 -15.89 4.93
C ILE A 61 -10.36 -15.30 5.80
N LEU A 62 -11.51 -15.98 5.91
CA LEU A 62 -12.61 -15.55 6.75
C LEU A 62 -12.20 -15.42 8.23
N PHE A 63 -11.42 -16.36 8.78
CA PHE A 63 -10.93 -16.26 10.16
C PHE A 63 -10.04 -15.03 10.39
N PHE A 64 -9.13 -14.74 9.47
CA PHE A 64 -8.31 -13.52 9.54
C PHE A 64 -9.16 -12.24 9.43
N LEU A 65 -10.17 -12.23 8.54
CA LEU A 65 -11.07 -11.08 8.41
C LEU A 65 -11.91 -10.88 9.67
N ILE A 66 -12.41 -11.96 10.29
CA ILE A 66 -13.11 -11.90 11.58
C ILE A 66 -12.19 -11.36 12.68
N LEU A 67 -10.94 -11.80 12.76
CA LEU A 67 -9.96 -11.24 13.70
C LEU A 67 -9.84 -9.71 13.55
N ILE A 68 -9.66 -9.24 12.33
CA ILE A 68 -9.49 -7.81 12.04
C ILE A 68 -10.77 -7.04 12.42
N PHE A 69 -11.95 -7.60 12.15
CA PHE A 69 -13.22 -7.03 12.57
C PHE A 69 -13.33 -6.96 14.11
N LEU A 70 -12.97 -8.02 14.84
CA LEU A 70 -12.99 -8.02 16.30
C LEU A 70 -12.04 -6.96 16.88
N ILE A 71 -10.83 -6.82 16.33
CA ILE A 71 -9.88 -5.76 16.69
C ILE A 71 -10.53 -4.39 16.48
N SER A 72 -11.21 -4.18 15.35
CA SER A 72 -11.95 -2.94 15.07
C SER A 72 -12.95 -2.61 16.19
N ILE A 73 -13.80 -3.59 16.56
CA ILE A 73 -14.79 -3.42 17.63
C ILE A 73 -14.13 -3.10 18.98
N LEU A 74 -13.07 -3.84 19.36
CA LEU A 74 -12.35 -3.61 20.62
C LEU A 74 -11.76 -2.19 20.69
N PHE A 75 -11.12 -1.73 19.61
CA PHE A 75 -10.57 -0.39 19.51
C PHE A 75 -11.66 0.68 19.53
N TYR A 76 -12.78 0.45 18.81
CA TYR A 76 -13.93 1.37 18.83
C TYR A 76 -14.48 1.55 20.24
N LEU A 77 -14.73 0.46 20.96
CA LEU A 77 -15.30 0.49 22.31
C LEU A 77 -14.35 1.16 23.31
N SER A 78 -13.05 0.87 23.24
CA SER A 78 -12.05 1.36 24.20
C SER A 78 -11.63 2.81 24.00
N MET A 79 -11.60 3.30 22.76
CA MET A 79 -10.96 4.59 22.43
C MET A 79 -11.91 5.65 21.86
N LYS A 80 -13.17 5.31 21.54
CA LYS A 80 -14.14 6.29 21.06
C LYS A 80 -14.41 7.36 22.13
N ARG A 81 -14.39 8.63 21.71
CA ARG A 81 -14.86 9.76 22.52
C ARG A 81 -16.26 10.18 22.07
N LYS A 82 -17.16 10.45 23.03
CA LYS A 82 -18.59 10.73 22.77
C LYS A 82 -18.86 12.04 22.01
N SER A 83 -17.94 13.01 21.98
CA SER A 83 -18.25 14.40 21.57
C SER A 83 -17.53 14.94 20.32
N SER A 84 -16.79 14.16 19.54
CA SER A 84 -15.98 14.76 18.47
C SER A 84 -16.74 14.91 17.14
N LEU A 85 -16.90 16.15 16.67
CA LEU A 85 -17.28 16.46 15.29
C LEU A 85 -16.10 16.13 14.36
N ILE A 86 -16.21 15.02 13.63
CA ILE A 86 -15.09 14.43 12.89
C ILE A 86 -14.55 15.38 11.82
N GLN A 87 -15.42 16.12 11.13
CA GLN A 87 -14.99 17.07 10.10
C GLN A 87 -14.23 18.26 10.70
N GLU A 88 -14.58 18.70 11.91
CA GLU A 88 -13.84 19.76 12.60
C GLU A 88 -12.44 19.30 12.99
N ASN A 89 -12.31 18.06 13.48
CA ASN A 89 -11.00 17.47 13.79
C ASN A 89 -10.08 17.44 12.56
N VAL A 90 -10.62 17.01 11.42
CA VAL A 90 -9.87 16.99 10.15
C VAL A 90 -9.45 18.40 9.75
N LYS A 91 -10.37 19.38 9.82
CA LYS A 91 -10.07 20.78 9.51
C LYS A 91 -8.98 21.34 10.43
N CYS A 92 -9.10 21.12 11.74
CA CYS A 92 -8.12 21.55 12.75
C CYS A 92 -6.72 20.97 12.50
N TYR A 93 -6.62 19.70 12.11
CA TYR A 93 -5.34 19.09 11.71
C TYR A 93 -4.71 19.83 10.53
N PHE A 94 -5.51 20.04 9.49
CA PHE A 94 -5.02 20.66 8.26
C PHE A 94 -4.63 22.12 8.44
N ASP A 95 -5.44 22.91 9.15
CA ASP A 95 -5.16 24.32 9.43
C ASP A 95 -4.03 24.47 10.47
N GLY A 96 -4.12 23.71 11.57
CA GLY A 96 -3.24 23.84 12.73
C GLY A 96 -1.88 23.15 12.59
N VAL A 97 -1.78 22.07 11.82
CA VAL A 97 -0.54 21.28 11.67
C VAL A 97 0.05 21.47 10.27
N ILE A 98 -0.72 21.21 9.22
CA ILE A 98 -0.21 21.17 7.82
C ILE A 98 0.00 22.57 7.23
N TRP A 99 -0.98 23.47 7.38
CA TRP A 99 -0.90 24.82 6.82
C TRP A 99 0.11 25.69 7.57
N ARG A 100 0.15 25.57 8.90
CA ARG A 100 1.13 26.22 9.77
C ARG A 100 2.57 25.89 9.36
N ASN A 101 2.85 24.63 9.05
CA ASN A 101 4.18 24.15 8.69
C ASN A 101 4.43 24.07 7.17
N ARG A 102 3.62 24.77 6.35
CA ARG A 102 3.65 24.62 4.89
C ARG A 102 5.00 24.87 4.22
N LYS A 103 5.80 25.80 4.76
CA LYS A 103 7.14 26.10 4.21
C LYS A 103 8.07 24.91 4.40
N ILE A 104 8.07 24.30 5.58
CA ILE A 104 8.91 23.14 5.93
C ILE A 104 8.49 21.93 5.12
N ILE A 105 7.18 21.63 5.04
CA ILE A 105 6.67 20.50 4.26
C ILE A 105 7.05 20.64 2.78
N LYS A 106 6.92 21.84 2.21
CA LYS A 106 7.36 22.11 0.82
C LYS A 106 8.86 21.93 0.65
N ALA A 107 9.67 22.43 1.58
CA ALA A 107 11.13 22.29 1.52
C ALA A 107 11.57 20.81 1.60
N LEU A 108 11.04 20.05 2.54
CA LEU A 108 11.32 18.62 2.69
C LEU A 108 10.86 17.80 1.48
N PHE A 109 9.70 18.14 0.91
CA PHE A 109 9.22 17.49 -0.32
C PHE A 109 10.17 17.75 -1.50
N ILE A 110 10.58 19.01 -1.72
CA ILE A 110 11.52 19.35 -2.80
C ILE A 110 12.88 18.69 -2.59
N PHE A 111 13.38 18.66 -1.36
CA PHE A 111 14.60 17.93 -1.01
C PHE A 111 14.50 16.44 -1.35
N GLY A 112 13.40 15.78 -0.95
CA GLY A 112 13.15 14.38 -1.30
C GLY A 112 13.01 14.15 -2.80
N LEU A 113 12.35 15.06 -3.52
CA LEU A 113 12.25 14.99 -4.99
C LEU A 113 13.64 15.05 -5.63
N ILE A 114 14.48 16.01 -5.25
CA ILE A 114 15.86 16.13 -5.74
C ILE A 114 16.65 14.86 -5.42
N ALA A 115 16.56 14.34 -4.20
CA ALA A 115 17.23 13.10 -3.80
C ALA A 115 16.81 11.89 -4.67
N LYS A 116 15.51 11.76 -4.99
CA LYS A 116 15.03 10.70 -5.89
C LYS A 116 15.58 10.82 -7.32
N TYR A 117 15.75 12.05 -7.83
CA TYR A 117 16.37 12.25 -9.14
C TYR A 117 17.88 11.99 -9.12
N ILE A 118 18.58 12.36 -8.05
CA ILE A 118 20.00 11.99 -7.86
C ILE A 118 20.14 10.47 -7.85
N SER A 119 19.31 9.77 -7.08
CA SER A 119 19.29 8.30 -7.04
C SER A 119 19.03 7.70 -8.43
N LEU A 120 18.08 8.25 -9.18
CA LEU A 120 17.81 7.80 -10.55
C LEU A 120 19.02 7.98 -11.46
N MET A 121 19.69 9.13 -11.41
CA MET A 121 20.90 9.37 -12.21
C MET A 121 22.02 8.39 -11.84
N GLN A 122 22.24 8.12 -10.55
CA GLN A 122 23.22 7.13 -10.10
C GLN A 122 22.93 5.73 -10.66
N VAL A 123 21.67 5.30 -10.60
CA VAL A 123 21.25 3.99 -11.09
C VAL A 123 21.37 3.89 -12.61
N VAL A 124 20.96 4.93 -13.34
CA VAL A 124 21.11 4.97 -14.80
C VAL A 124 22.57 4.97 -15.22
N MET A 125 23.46 5.68 -14.51
CA MET A 125 24.90 5.67 -14.81
C MET A 125 25.55 4.31 -14.59
N ILE A 126 25.09 3.53 -13.61
CA ILE A 126 25.71 2.25 -13.25
C ILE A 126 25.10 1.07 -14.01
N TYR A 127 23.79 1.05 -14.18
CA TYR A 127 23.06 -0.10 -14.73
C TYR A 127 22.42 0.16 -16.09
N GLY A 128 22.36 1.43 -16.53
CA GLY A 128 21.60 1.85 -17.72
C GLY A 128 20.10 1.97 -17.46
N LEU A 129 19.39 2.67 -18.37
CA LEU A 129 17.95 2.93 -18.24
C LEU A 129 17.10 1.65 -18.27
N ALA A 130 17.54 0.62 -19.01
CA ALA A 130 16.84 -0.65 -19.10
C ALA A 130 16.80 -1.40 -17.75
N ASN A 131 17.85 -1.26 -16.92
CA ASN A 131 18.05 -2.06 -15.71
C ASN A 131 17.84 -1.27 -14.40
N THR A 132 16.92 -0.30 -14.39
CA THR A 132 16.60 0.49 -13.18
C THR A 132 15.75 -0.27 -12.16
N LYS A 133 15.04 -1.32 -12.59
CA LYS A 133 14.06 -2.04 -11.78
C LYS A 133 14.73 -2.75 -10.59
N GLY A 134 14.28 -2.42 -9.38
CA GLY A 134 14.76 -3.06 -8.14
C GLY A 134 16.19 -2.68 -7.75
N ASN A 135 16.80 -1.74 -8.48
CA ASN A 135 18.15 -1.27 -8.27
C ASN A 135 18.17 0.14 -7.65
N ASP A 136 17.12 0.58 -6.95
CA ASP A 136 17.22 1.82 -6.19
C ASP A 136 18.05 1.59 -4.92
N PHE A 137 19.27 2.14 -4.92
CA PHE A 137 20.22 1.89 -3.83
C PHE A 137 20.85 3.18 -3.30
N GLY A 138 21.37 3.09 -2.07
CA GLY A 138 22.13 4.15 -1.41
C GLY A 138 21.27 5.17 -0.64
N LEU A 139 21.97 6.11 0.00
CA LEU A 139 21.37 7.11 0.88
C LEU A 139 20.27 7.94 0.19
N PHE A 140 20.49 8.32 -1.07
CA PHE A 140 19.54 9.14 -1.84
C PHE A 140 18.23 8.41 -2.17
N ALA A 141 18.26 7.07 -2.28
CA ALA A 141 17.04 6.30 -2.48
C ALA A 141 16.11 6.42 -1.25
N HIS A 142 16.69 6.34 -0.05
CA HIS A 142 15.99 6.49 1.23
C HIS A 142 15.58 7.93 1.54
N LEU A 143 16.46 8.91 1.28
CA LEU A 143 16.10 10.34 1.41
C LEU A 143 14.98 10.71 0.43
N GLY A 144 14.97 10.08 -0.74
CA GLY A 144 13.93 10.23 -1.74
C GLY A 144 12.53 9.83 -1.25
N ASP A 145 12.44 8.86 -0.33
CA ASP A 145 11.17 8.43 0.25
C ASP A 145 10.47 9.54 1.05
N ILE A 146 11.21 10.54 1.57
CA ILE A 146 10.63 11.75 2.19
C ILE A 146 9.71 12.47 1.20
N GLY A 147 10.15 12.59 -0.06
CA GLY A 147 9.36 13.20 -1.12
C GLY A 147 8.10 12.39 -1.43
N VAL A 148 8.25 11.06 -1.50
CA VAL A 148 7.13 10.14 -1.80
C VAL A 148 6.04 10.25 -0.72
N VAL A 149 6.41 10.17 0.56
CA VAL A 149 5.42 10.20 1.67
C VAL A 149 4.80 11.58 1.89
N LEU A 150 5.46 12.65 1.47
CA LEU A 150 4.94 14.02 1.55
C LEU A 150 4.14 14.44 0.31
N MET A 151 4.15 13.64 -0.76
CA MET A 151 3.44 13.93 -2.02
C MET A 151 1.95 14.24 -1.82
N PRO A 152 1.20 13.51 -0.95
CA PRO A 152 -0.20 13.85 -0.71
C PRO A 152 -0.44 15.25 -0.16
N PHE A 153 0.48 15.79 0.64
CA PHE A 153 0.35 17.15 1.15
C PHE A 153 0.53 18.21 0.04
N MET A 154 1.29 17.92 -1.02
CA MET A 154 1.35 18.79 -2.20
C MET A 154 -0.01 18.85 -2.90
N MET A 155 -0.76 17.74 -2.94
CA MET A 155 -2.12 17.73 -3.47
C MET A 155 -3.05 18.57 -2.60
N VAL A 156 -2.90 18.52 -1.27
CA VAL A 156 -3.66 19.40 -0.37
C VAL A 156 -3.37 20.88 -0.66
N TYR A 157 -2.11 21.27 -0.83
CA TYR A 157 -1.77 22.64 -1.22
C TYR A 157 -2.32 23.03 -2.59
N TYR A 158 -2.36 22.11 -3.56
CA TYR A 158 -3.04 22.34 -4.83
C TYR A 158 -4.54 22.62 -4.63
N LEU A 159 -5.23 21.82 -3.81
CA LEU A 159 -6.67 21.98 -3.58
C LEU A 159 -7.03 23.32 -2.94
N TRP A 160 -6.16 23.85 -2.07
CA TRP A 160 -6.37 25.16 -1.43
C TRP A 160 -5.90 26.33 -2.27
N GLU A 161 -4.66 26.31 -2.78
CA GLU A 161 -4.06 27.45 -3.47
C GLU A 161 -4.37 27.46 -4.99
N ARG A 162 -4.81 26.34 -5.57
CA ARG A 162 -5.10 26.14 -7.00
C ARG A 162 -3.93 26.44 -7.96
N LYS A 163 -2.69 26.48 -7.45
CA LYS A 163 -1.49 26.73 -8.26
C LYS A 163 -1.04 25.46 -9.00
N LYS A 164 -0.96 25.52 -10.33
CA LYS A 164 -0.54 24.41 -11.20
C LYS A 164 0.85 23.84 -10.87
N ARG A 165 1.75 24.63 -10.29
CA ARG A 165 3.09 24.19 -9.85
C ARG A 165 3.07 22.98 -8.91
N TYR A 166 2.03 22.83 -8.08
CA TYR A 166 1.92 21.67 -7.18
C TYR A 166 1.60 20.39 -7.95
N LEU A 167 0.78 20.47 -8.99
CA LEU A 167 0.54 19.33 -9.89
C LEU A 167 1.81 18.96 -10.65
N LEU A 168 2.57 19.96 -11.11
CA LEU A 168 3.84 19.72 -11.82
C LEU A 168 4.81 18.93 -10.96
N VAL A 169 5.03 19.31 -9.70
CA VAL A 169 5.98 18.59 -8.84
C VAL A 169 5.49 17.21 -8.39
N ILE A 170 4.16 17.01 -8.29
CA ILE A 170 3.57 15.67 -8.10
C ILE A 170 3.83 14.81 -9.33
N LEU A 171 3.59 15.35 -10.53
CA LEU A 171 3.84 14.65 -11.78
C LEU A 171 5.31 14.27 -11.92
N LEU A 172 6.23 15.17 -11.60
CA LEU A 172 7.68 14.88 -11.62
C LEU A 172 8.05 13.73 -10.68
N MET A 173 7.38 13.59 -9.54
CA MET A 173 7.59 12.46 -8.64
C MET A 173 7.06 11.15 -9.25
N PHE A 174 5.87 11.15 -9.87
CA PHE A 174 5.35 9.97 -10.56
C PHE A 174 6.21 9.54 -11.75
N VAL A 175 6.73 10.49 -12.53
CA VAL A 175 7.69 10.20 -13.61
C VAL A 175 8.91 9.49 -13.05
N ASN A 176 9.49 9.98 -11.95
CA ASN A 176 10.62 9.32 -11.31
C ASN A 176 10.28 7.88 -10.87
N LEU A 177 9.14 7.68 -10.20
CA LEU A 177 8.71 6.34 -9.76
C LEU A 177 8.47 5.38 -10.95
N LEU A 178 7.91 5.87 -12.05
CA LEU A 178 7.70 5.11 -13.30
C LEU A 178 9.02 4.65 -13.90
N LEU A 179 10.05 5.50 -13.90
CA LEU A 179 11.38 5.17 -14.42
C LEU A 179 12.09 4.10 -13.58
N PHE A 180 11.78 3.99 -12.28
CA PHE A 180 12.23 2.88 -11.42
C PHE A 180 11.41 1.59 -11.60
N LYS A 181 10.33 1.62 -12.40
CA LYS A 181 9.49 0.44 -12.75
C LYS A 181 8.88 -0.28 -11.52
N GLY A 182 8.81 0.39 -10.37
CA GLY A 182 8.32 -0.15 -9.09
C GLY A 182 6.80 -0.08 -8.96
N LYS A 183 6.07 -1.03 -9.57
CA LYS A 183 4.60 -1.03 -9.67
C LYS A 183 3.88 -0.79 -8.34
N TYR A 184 4.22 -1.56 -7.29
CA TYR A 184 3.54 -1.47 -6.00
C TYR A 184 3.75 -0.11 -5.33
N GLY A 185 4.96 0.45 -5.43
CA GLY A 185 5.27 1.77 -4.88
C GLY A 185 4.44 2.88 -5.52
N ILE A 186 4.22 2.79 -6.83
CA ILE A 186 3.43 3.76 -7.59
C ILE A 186 1.95 3.67 -7.22
N ILE A 187 1.40 2.44 -7.18
CA ILE A 187 0.01 2.21 -6.82
C ILE A 187 -0.27 2.66 -5.38
N ILE A 188 0.60 2.33 -4.43
CA ILE A 188 0.46 2.75 -3.03
C ILE A 188 0.52 4.27 -2.91
N ALA A 189 1.44 4.95 -3.61
CA ALA A 189 1.51 6.42 -3.61
C ALA A 189 0.23 7.06 -4.16
N PHE A 190 -0.34 6.48 -5.22
CA PHE A 190 -1.59 6.95 -5.81
C PHE A 190 -2.81 6.72 -4.89
N ILE A 191 -2.90 5.55 -4.25
CA ILE A 191 -3.95 5.25 -3.27
C ILE A 191 -3.79 6.16 -2.04
N HIS A 192 -2.56 6.45 -1.59
CA HIS A 192 -2.29 7.35 -0.47
C HIS A 192 -2.84 8.77 -0.72
N LEU A 193 -2.64 9.31 -1.93
CA LEU A 193 -3.25 10.57 -2.38
C LEU A 193 -4.79 10.54 -2.29
N ILE A 194 -5.39 9.47 -2.82
CA ILE A 194 -6.83 9.29 -2.87
C ILE A 194 -7.44 9.16 -1.47
N VAL A 195 -6.84 8.37 -0.59
CA VAL A 195 -7.34 8.16 0.77
C VAL A 195 -7.22 9.46 1.58
N LEU A 196 -6.12 10.20 1.43
CA LEU A 196 -5.99 11.51 2.10
C LEU A 196 -7.06 12.49 1.60
N TYR A 197 -7.32 12.52 0.29
CA TYR A 197 -8.40 13.31 -0.29
C TYR A 197 -9.77 12.88 0.25
N ALA A 198 -9.98 11.57 0.45
CA ALA A 198 -11.20 11.03 1.02
C ALA A 198 -11.44 11.51 2.46
N PHE A 199 -10.39 11.58 3.28
CA PHE A 199 -10.49 12.16 4.63
C PHE A 199 -10.85 13.65 4.60
N ILE A 200 -10.30 14.43 3.67
CA ILE A 200 -10.59 15.87 3.55
C ILE A 200 -12.05 16.12 3.14
N LYS A 201 -12.59 15.32 2.24
CA LYS A 201 -13.90 15.57 1.61
C LYS A 201 -15.06 14.75 2.18
N ASP A 202 -14.80 13.88 3.16
CA ASP A 202 -15.78 12.97 3.78
C ASP A 202 -16.64 12.27 2.72
N ILE A 203 -15.96 11.51 1.86
CA ILE A 203 -16.52 10.98 0.62
C ILE A 203 -17.62 9.95 0.90
N LYS A 204 -18.81 10.18 0.32
CA LYS A 204 -19.94 9.23 0.33
C LYS A 204 -19.65 7.98 -0.53
N ILE A 205 -20.28 6.85 -0.20
CA ILE A 205 -20.18 5.54 -0.91
C ILE A 205 -20.19 5.66 -2.45
N LYS A 206 -21.17 6.39 -3.02
CA LYS A 206 -21.29 6.51 -4.48
C LYS A 206 -20.02 7.06 -5.14
N LYS A 207 -19.32 7.97 -4.45
CA LYS A 207 -18.03 8.51 -4.92
C LYS A 207 -16.88 7.55 -4.65
N THR A 208 -16.93 6.75 -3.58
CA THR A 208 -15.97 5.66 -3.32
C THR A 208 -15.94 4.64 -4.45
N ILE A 209 -17.10 4.24 -4.98
CA ILE A 209 -17.18 3.32 -6.13
C ILE A 209 -16.49 3.95 -7.36
N LYS A 210 -16.77 5.22 -7.66
CA LYS A 210 -16.10 5.93 -8.77
C LYS A 210 -14.58 5.97 -8.60
N ILE A 211 -14.10 6.19 -7.38
CA ILE A 211 -12.67 6.14 -7.05
C ILE A 211 -12.10 4.74 -7.30
N GLY A 212 -12.81 3.68 -6.90
CA GLY A 212 -12.41 2.29 -7.16
C GLY A 212 -12.25 2.01 -8.67
N VAL A 213 -13.19 2.50 -9.49
CA VAL A 213 -13.09 2.37 -10.96
C VAL A 213 -11.88 3.15 -11.51
N ILE A 214 -11.64 4.37 -11.02
CA ILE A 214 -10.45 5.15 -11.41
C ILE A 214 -9.16 4.40 -11.04
N LEU A 215 -9.12 3.78 -9.86
CA LEU A 215 -7.98 2.97 -9.43
C LEU A 215 -7.73 1.78 -10.34
N ALA A 216 -8.79 1.07 -10.75
CA ALA A 216 -8.68 -0.03 -11.70
C ALA A 216 -8.12 0.44 -13.05
N VAL A 217 -8.64 1.55 -13.58
CA VAL A 217 -8.15 2.15 -14.84
C VAL A 217 -6.68 2.56 -14.72
N VAL A 218 -6.31 3.23 -13.62
CA VAL A 218 -4.91 3.60 -13.37
C VAL A 218 -4.03 2.35 -13.26
N GLY A 219 -4.49 1.28 -12.61
CA GLY A 219 -3.79 0.00 -12.55
C GLY A 219 -3.50 -0.59 -13.93
N VAL A 220 -4.51 -0.60 -14.82
CA VAL A 220 -4.33 -1.07 -16.21
C VAL A 220 -3.37 -0.17 -16.98
N LEU A 221 -3.54 1.15 -16.91
CA LEU A 221 -2.64 2.12 -17.55
C LEU A 221 -1.19 1.97 -17.07
N MET A 222 -1.00 1.70 -15.78
CA MET A 222 0.32 1.44 -15.21
C MET A 222 0.98 0.20 -15.82
N PHE A 223 0.23 -0.87 -16.05
CA PHE A 223 0.76 -2.05 -16.74
C PHE A 223 1.07 -1.75 -18.20
N ILE A 224 0.20 -1.04 -18.92
CA ILE A 224 0.45 -0.62 -20.31
C ILE A 224 1.72 0.24 -20.41
N ILE A 225 1.91 1.19 -19.49
CA ILE A 225 3.12 2.03 -19.49
C ILE A 225 4.36 1.15 -19.26
N VAL A 226 4.31 0.24 -18.27
CA VAL A 226 5.48 -0.58 -17.91
C VAL A 226 5.80 -1.64 -18.97
N TYR A 227 4.80 -2.21 -19.63
CA TYR A 227 4.97 -3.38 -20.50
C TYR A 227 4.76 -3.14 -21.99
N ALA A 228 4.24 -1.98 -22.40
CA ALA A 228 4.14 -1.61 -23.81
C ALA A 228 4.87 -0.30 -24.13
N VAL A 229 4.66 0.75 -23.33
CA VAL A 229 5.30 2.05 -23.59
C VAL A 229 6.80 2.01 -23.29
N ASN A 230 7.20 1.50 -22.13
CA ASN A 230 8.61 1.43 -21.74
C ASN A 230 9.45 0.59 -22.71
N PRO A 231 9.04 -0.64 -23.10
CA PRO A 231 9.78 -1.40 -24.12
C PRO A 231 9.91 -0.66 -25.45
N THR A 232 8.89 0.08 -25.88
CA THR A 232 8.95 0.91 -27.09
C THR A 232 10.00 2.02 -26.96
N ILE A 233 10.04 2.70 -25.81
CA ILE A 233 11.07 3.73 -25.52
C ILE A 233 12.47 3.10 -25.49
N GLU A 234 12.61 1.92 -24.88
CA GLU A 234 13.90 1.20 -24.79
C GLU A 234 14.42 0.74 -26.15
N ARG A 235 13.53 0.34 -27.07
CA ARG A 235 13.89 -0.01 -28.45
C ARG A 235 14.38 1.19 -29.26
N GLY A 236 13.92 2.40 -28.93
CA GLY A 236 14.27 3.64 -29.65
C GLY A 236 13.54 3.85 -30.97
N TYR A 237 12.61 2.97 -31.35
CA TYR A 237 11.75 3.09 -32.52
C TYR A 237 10.35 2.52 -32.24
N PHE A 238 9.37 2.93 -33.05
CA PHE A 238 8.00 2.44 -32.96
C PHE A 238 7.72 1.39 -34.05
N ASP A 239 7.23 0.23 -33.64
CA ASP A 239 6.70 -0.82 -34.50
C ASP A 239 5.28 -1.14 -34.06
N GLN A 240 4.32 -1.06 -34.98
CA GLN A 240 2.90 -1.21 -34.67
C GLN A 240 2.54 -2.63 -34.24
N GLN A 241 3.14 -3.66 -34.86
CA GLN A 241 2.83 -5.04 -34.54
C GLN A 241 3.35 -5.40 -33.14
N LEU A 242 4.62 -5.09 -32.88
CA LEU A 242 5.24 -5.31 -31.58
C LEU A 242 4.51 -4.55 -30.46
N PHE A 243 4.10 -3.30 -30.73
CA PHE A 243 3.34 -2.52 -29.74
C PHE A 243 1.98 -3.17 -29.41
N MET A 244 1.28 -3.71 -30.41
CA MET A 244 0.00 -4.40 -30.18
C MET A 244 0.17 -5.72 -29.41
N GLU A 245 1.24 -6.47 -29.69
CA GLU A 245 1.62 -7.67 -28.93
C GLU A 245 1.93 -7.31 -27.46
N ASP A 246 2.74 -6.27 -27.23
CA ASP A 246 3.05 -5.77 -25.90
C ASP A 246 1.81 -5.26 -25.16
N LEU A 247 0.88 -4.59 -25.86
CA LEU A 247 -0.38 -4.11 -25.29
C LEU A 247 -1.26 -5.28 -24.83
N TYR A 248 -1.41 -6.31 -25.67
CA TYR A 248 -2.15 -7.51 -25.34
C TYR A 248 -1.56 -8.21 -24.13
N PHE A 249 -0.23 -8.40 -24.14
CA PHE A 249 0.52 -8.95 -23.01
C PHE A 249 0.29 -8.11 -21.74
N SER A 250 0.35 -6.79 -21.82
CA SER A 250 0.15 -5.88 -20.67
C SER A 250 -1.20 -6.09 -19.97
N VAL A 251 -2.28 -6.22 -20.75
CA VAL A 251 -3.64 -6.40 -20.22
C VAL A 251 -3.81 -7.80 -19.62
N GLN A 252 -3.34 -8.84 -20.31
CA GLN A 252 -3.36 -10.21 -19.78
C GLN A 252 -2.56 -10.31 -18.49
N HIS A 253 -1.37 -9.72 -18.47
CA HIS A 253 -0.48 -9.74 -17.31
C HIS A 253 -1.06 -8.95 -16.13
N PHE A 254 -1.83 -7.89 -16.38
CA PHE A 254 -2.57 -7.20 -15.32
C PHE A 254 -3.61 -8.12 -14.67
N LEU A 255 -4.42 -8.82 -15.46
CA LEU A 255 -5.43 -9.75 -14.95
C LEU A 255 -4.78 -10.92 -14.20
N LEU A 256 -3.70 -11.47 -14.76
CA LEU A 256 -2.90 -12.51 -14.12
C LEU A 256 -2.40 -12.05 -12.74
N TYR A 257 -1.80 -10.86 -12.65
CA TYR A 257 -1.35 -10.30 -11.38
C TYR A 257 -2.49 -10.05 -10.40
N LEU A 258 -3.65 -9.62 -10.88
CA LEU A 258 -4.79 -9.30 -10.02
C LEU A 258 -5.39 -10.55 -9.35
N ILE A 259 -5.46 -11.67 -10.08
CA ILE A 259 -6.13 -12.90 -9.64
C ILE A 259 -5.16 -13.89 -8.98
N SER A 260 -3.92 -13.97 -9.47
CA SER A 260 -2.94 -14.96 -9.02
C SER A 260 -2.74 -15.06 -7.51
N PRO A 261 -2.69 -13.95 -6.72
CA PRO A 261 -2.42 -14.05 -5.29
C PRO A 261 -3.53 -14.79 -4.55
N ILE A 262 -4.77 -14.65 -5.02
CA ILE A 262 -5.94 -15.25 -4.40
C ILE A 262 -5.99 -16.75 -4.70
N THR A 263 -5.73 -17.16 -5.93
CA THR A 263 -5.65 -18.59 -6.30
C THR A 263 -4.48 -19.29 -5.61
N ALA A 264 -3.32 -18.63 -5.53
CA ALA A 264 -2.14 -19.16 -4.87
C ALA A 264 -2.39 -19.46 -3.39
N THR A 265 -3.28 -18.74 -2.71
CA THR A 265 -3.57 -18.98 -1.29
C THR A 265 -3.89 -20.43 -0.95
N ASN A 266 -4.48 -21.19 -1.88
CA ASN A 266 -4.63 -22.64 -1.76
C ASN A 266 -3.29 -23.30 -1.40
N HIS A 267 -2.29 -23.19 -2.28
CA HIS A 267 -1.00 -23.81 -2.05
C HIS A 267 -0.37 -23.35 -0.72
N PHE A 268 -0.34 -22.04 -0.49
CA PHE A 268 0.36 -21.44 0.66
C PHE A 268 -0.27 -21.78 2.01
N PHE A 269 -1.60 -21.96 2.09
CA PHE A 269 -2.24 -22.43 3.31
C PHE A 269 -2.01 -23.93 3.55
N PHE A 270 -2.01 -24.77 2.51
CA PHE A 270 -1.93 -26.24 2.67
C PHE A 270 -0.51 -26.79 2.81
N HIS A 271 0.50 -26.06 2.31
CA HIS A 271 1.91 -26.50 2.36
C HIS A 271 2.73 -25.70 3.38
N ALA A 272 2.08 -25.10 4.37
CA ALA A 272 2.77 -24.40 5.45
C ALA A 272 3.57 -25.41 6.31
N PRO A 273 4.85 -25.13 6.60
CA PRO A 273 5.70 -26.04 7.36
C PRO A 273 5.15 -26.18 8.80
N PRO A 274 5.12 -27.39 9.38
CA PRO A 274 4.55 -27.62 10.71
C PRO A 274 5.22 -26.81 11.83
N GLN A 275 6.51 -26.48 11.68
CA GLN A 275 7.33 -25.82 12.72
C GLN A 275 7.74 -24.37 12.39
N GLY A 276 7.28 -23.78 11.28
CA GLY A 276 7.57 -22.38 10.95
C GLY A 276 9.05 -22.08 10.69
N GLU A 277 9.63 -22.80 9.72
CA GLU A 277 11.06 -22.75 9.40
C GLU A 277 11.58 -21.38 8.92
N ASN A 278 10.68 -20.42 8.65
CA ASN A 278 11.04 -19.12 8.08
C ASN A 278 10.36 -17.92 8.78
N ILE A 279 10.06 -18.02 10.09
CA ILE A 279 9.41 -16.93 10.85
C ILE A 279 10.18 -15.60 10.72
N GLN A 280 11.51 -15.66 10.62
CA GLN A 280 12.36 -14.49 10.40
C GLN A 280 11.96 -13.65 9.16
N ILE A 281 11.35 -14.26 8.14
CA ILE A 281 10.87 -13.56 6.94
C ILE A 281 9.73 -12.58 7.29
N LEU A 282 8.89 -12.90 8.27
CA LEU A 282 7.81 -11.99 8.71
C LEU A 282 8.34 -10.70 9.34
N PHE A 283 9.56 -10.77 9.87
CA PHE A 283 10.25 -9.69 10.57
C PHE A 283 11.52 -9.24 9.82
N THR A 284 11.58 -9.47 8.51
CA THR A 284 12.76 -9.14 7.69
C THR A 284 13.24 -7.70 7.91
N VAL A 285 12.35 -6.71 7.89
CA VAL A 285 12.76 -5.30 8.01
C VAL A 285 13.44 -4.99 9.35
N PRO A 286 12.80 -5.22 10.52
CA PRO A 286 13.47 -4.94 11.80
C PRO A 286 14.73 -5.79 11.99
N ILE A 287 14.73 -7.07 11.58
CA ILE A 287 15.92 -7.92 11.66
C ILE A 287 17.06 -7.36 10.82
N ASN A 288 16.80 -6.98 9.56
CA ASN A 288 17.84 -6.46 8.67
C ASN A 288 18.35 -5.10 9.12
N VAL A 289 17.52 -4.25 9.72
CA VAL A 289 17.99 -2.99 10.35
C VAL A 289 18.94 -3.30 11.50
N LEU A 290 18.61 -4.25 12.38
CA LEU A 290 19.49 -4.64 13.48
C LEU A 290 20.80 -5.26 12.97
N LYS A 291 20.73 -6.14 11.97
CA LYS A 291 21.92 -6.73 11.32
C LYS A 291 22.80 -5.66 10.67
N ALA A 292 22.21 -4.66 10.00
CA ALA A 292 22.94 -3.55 9.41
C ALA A 292 23.65 -2.69 10.47
N LEU A 293 22.98 -2.39 11.59
CA LEU A 293 23.57 -1.66 12.71
C LEU A 293 24.70 -2.43 13.40
N ALA A 294 24.62 -3.76 13.41
CA ALA A 294 25.66 -4.64 13.92
C ALA A 294 26.81 -4.89 12.92
N GLY A 295 26.77 -4.31 11.71
CA GLY A 295 27.77 -4.53 10.67
C GLY A 295 27.72 -5.92 10.01
N SER A 296 26.61 -6.65 10.15
CA SER A 296 26.39 -7.93 9.47
C SER A 296 25.88 -7.72 8.05
N ASN A 297 26.43 -8.49 7.11
CA ASN A 297 26.02 -8.53 5.71
C ASN A 297 25.09 -9.72 5.38
N ASP A 298 24.78 -10.55 6.37
CA ASP A 298 23.88 -11.70 6.21
C ASP A 298 22.41 -11.25 6.35
N TYR A 299 21.87 -10.59 5.33
CA TYR A 299 20.49 -10.09 5.39
C TYR A 299 19.47 -11.18 5.09
N VAL A 300 18.36 -11.16 5.84
CA VAL A 300 17.19 -12.01 5.54
C VAL A 300 16.59 -11.53 4.22
N ASN A 301 16.50 -12.44 3.25
CA ASN A 301 15.85 -12.17 1.97
C ASN A 301 14.35 -12.51 2.06
N PRO A 302 13.44 -11.54 1.87
CA PRO A 302 12.00 -11.80 1.96
C PRO A 302 11.41 -12.37 0.66
N ILE A 303 12.20 -12.45 -0.42
CA ILE A 303 11.73 -12.92 -1.73
C ILE A 303 11.31 -14.38 -1.62
N ASN A 304 10.10 -14.65 -2.10
CA ASN A 304 9.64 -16.01 -2.29
C ASN A 304 10.08 -16.54 -3.66
N TYR A 305 10.86 -17.61 -3.66
CA TYR A 305 11.31 -18.27 -4.88
C TYR A 305 10.41 -19.43 -5.32
N ASP A 306 9.44 -19.80 -4.49
CA ASP A 306 8.53 -20.91 -4.77
C ASP A 306 7.40 -20.44 -5.68
N PHE A 307 7.51 -20.79 -6.96
CA PHE A 307 6.48 -20.56 -7.97
C PHE A 307 5.47 -21.70 -7.96
N VAL A 308 4.21 -21.36 -7.71
CA VAL A 308 3.09 -22.30 -7.58
C VAL A 308 2.16 -22.15 -8.77
N LEU A 309 1.58 -23.26 -9.22
CA LEU A 309 0.58 -23.26 -10.29
C LEU A 309 -0.72 -22.61 -9.80
N ILE A 310 -1.28 -21.75 -10.64
CA ILE A 310 -2.59 -21.10 -10.46
C ILE A 310 -3.56 -21.41 -11.61
N SER A 311 -3.06 -22.17 -12.59
CA SER A 311 -3.73 -22.75 -13.75
C SER A 311 -2.79 -23.84 -14.29
N ASP A 312 -3.19 -24.52 -15.36
CA ASP A 312 -2.35 -25.54 -16.00
C ASP A 312 -1.08 -24.96 -16.68
N VAL A 313 -1.00 -23.65 -16.88
CA VAL A 313 0.10 -23.00 -17.64
C VAL A 313 0.75 -21.80 -16.94
N TYR A 314 0.04 -21.16 -16.01
CA TYR A 314 0.53 -19.99 -15.28
C TYR A 314 0.95 -20.33 -13.85
N THR A 315 2.03 -19.69 -13.42
CA THR A 315 2.55 -19.76 -12.06
C THR A 315 2.65 -18.38 -11.41
N THR A 316 2.73 -18.36 -10.08
CA THR A 316 2.99 -17.16 -9.28
C THR A 316 3.73 -17.51 -8.00
N ASN A 317 4.39 -16.55 -7.39
CA ASN A 317 5.11 -16.72 -6.12
C ASN A 317 4.59 -15.77 -5.02
N VAL A 318 3.44 -15.13 -5.24
CA VAL A 318 2.82 -14.19 -4.31
C VAL A 318 1.45 -14.72 -3.87
N SER A 319 1.07 -14.51 -2.61
CA SER A 319 -0.20 -15.05 -2.08
C SER A 319 -0.85 -14.20 -0.99
N GLY A 320 -0.52 -12.91 -0.95
CA GLY A 320 -1.11 -11.97 0.01
C GLY A 320 -0.68 -12.18 1.46
N LEU A 321 -1.01 -11.19 2.29
CA LEU A 321 -0.61 -11.12 3.70
C LEU A 321 -0.96 -12.39 4.49
N PHE A 322 -2.18 -12.90 4.35
CA PHE A 322 -2.65 -14.01 5.18
C PHE A 322 -1.92 -15.30 4.84
N ALA A 323 -1.92 -15.71 3.57
CA ALA A 323 -1.34 -16.98 3.17
C ALA A 323 0.19 -16.97 3.26
N GLU A 324 0.85 -15.85 2.90
CA GLU A 324 2.30 -15.74 3.10
C GLU A 324 2.68 -15.78 4.58
N SER A 325 1.87 -15.19 5.46
CA SER A 325 2.13 -15.26 6.91
C SER A 325 2.05 -16.69 7.44
N VAL A 326 1.02 -17.44 7.03
CA VAL A 326 0.86 -18.84 7.42
C VAL A 326 1.99 -19.70 6.86
N TYR A 327 2.31 -19.54 5.58
CA TYR A 327 3.34 -20.30 4.89
C TYR A 327 4.76 -20.09 5.46
N ARG A 328 5.09 -18.89 5.93
CA ARG A 328 6.41 -18.63 6.53
C ARG A 328 6.50 -19.00 8.00
N SER A 329 5.38 -19.22 8.67
CA SER A 329 5.34 -19.51 10.11
C SER A 329 4.39 -20.69 10.38
N ASN A 330 3.20 -20.40 10.87
CA ASN A 330 2.07 -21.31 10.99
C ASN A 330 0.81 -20.46 11.24
N ALA A 331 -0.36 -21.10 11.31
CA ALA A 331 -1.62 -20.39 11.51
C ALA A 331 -1.64 -19.51 12.77
N VAL A 332 -1.07 -19.98 13.89
CA VAL A 332 -1.10 -19.27 15.19
C VAL A 332 -0.23 -18.02 15.14
N ILE A 333 1.03 -18.15 14.70
CA ILE A 333 1.96 -17.03 14.58
C ILE A 333 1.46 -16.01 13.57
N ALA A 334 0.93 -16.46 12.44
CA ALA A 334 0.30 -15.59 11.45
C ALA A 334 -0.87 -14.79 12.05
N PHE A 335 -1.72 -15.43 12.86
CA PHE A 335 -2.85 -14.78 13.52
C PHE A 335 -2.39 -13.66 14.46
N LEU A 336 -1.37 -13.92 15.28
CA LEU A 336 -0.78 -12.91 16.17
C LEU A 336 -0.12 -11.77 15.38
N TYR A 337 0.62 -12.10 14.32
CA TYR A 337 1.29 -11.14 13.46
C TYR A 337 0.32 -10.19 12.76
N VAL A 338 -0.68 -10.74 12.08
CA VAL A 338 -1.74 -9.97 11.42
C VAL A 338 -2.53 -9.17 12.46
N GLY A 339 -2.86 -9.77 13.60
CA GLY A 339 -3.54 -9.10 14.70
C GLY A 339 -2.79 -7.89 15.23
N ALA A 340 -1.48 -8.01 15.47
CA ALA A 340 -0.63 -6.92 15.93
C ALA A 340 -0.59 -5.76 14.92
N PHE A 341 -0.41 -6.07 13.63
CA PHE A 341 -0.40 -5.06 12.57
C PHE A 341 -1.74 -4.30 12.48
N PHE A 342 -2.87 -5.02 12.50
CA PHE A 342 -4.19 -4.37 12.45
C PHE A 342 -4.51 -3.62 13.75
N ALA A 343 -4.04 -4.06 14.91
CA ALA A 343 -4.15 -3.30 16.15
C ALA A 343 -3.44 -1.93 16.05
N ILE A 344 -2.21 -1.90 15.52
CA ILE A 344 -1.49 -0.64 15.25
C ILE A 344 -2.25 0.22 14.24
N THR A 345 -2.77 -0.39 13.18
CA THR A 345 -3.54 0.32 12.16
C THR A 345 -4.81 0.94 12.73
N TYR A 346 -5.57 0.21 13.56
CA TYR A 346 -6.76 0.73 14.24
C TYR A 346 -6.45 1.79 15.28
N TYR A 347 -5.35 1.66 16.00
CA TYR A 347 -4.88 2.69 16.93
C TYR A 347 -4.73 4.05 16.23
N PHE A 348 -4.04 4.09 15.08
CA PHE A 348 -3.89 5.32 14.30
C PHE A 348 -5.20 5.76 13.64
N PHE A 349 -5.99 4.81 13.11
CA PHE A 349 -7.27 5.10 12.49
C PHE A 349 -8.24 5.82 13.45
N ILE A 350 -8.35 5.34 14.69
CA ILE A 350 -9.20 5.98 15.71
C ILE A 350 -8.68 7.35 16.12
N LYS A 351 -7.36 7.50 16.27
CA LYS A 351 -6.76 8.82 16.53
C LYS A 351 -7.07 9.81 15.40
N THR A 352 -6.96 9.39 14.15
CA THR A 352 -7.36 10.19 13.00
C THR A 352 -8.84 10.56 13.09
N ARG A 353 -9.73 9.58 13.27
CA ARG A 353 -11.17 9.80 13.20
C ARG A 353 -11.71 10.67 14.34
N TYR A 354 -11.30 10.40 15.58
CA TYR A 354 -11.89 11.04 16.76
C TYR A 354 -11.02 12.11 17.42
N ARG A 355 -9.74 12.23 17.02
CA ARG A 355 -8.82 13.25 17.55
C ARG A 355 -8.19 14.14 16.48
N GLY A 356 -8.34 13.82 15.20
CA GLY A 356 -7.72 14.60 14.11
C GLY A 356 -6.20 14.54 14.14
N GLU A 357 -5.62 13.39 14.45
CA GLU A 357 -4.17 13.23 14.55
C GLU A 357 -3.67 12.20 13.56
N MET A 358 -2.47 12.39 12.99
CA MET A 358 -1.80 11.39 12.16
C MET A 358 -2.58 11.00 10.89
N ILE A 359 -3.26 11.98 10.27
CA ILE A 359 -4.15 11.73 9.12
C ILE A 359 -3.36 11.24 7.90
N GLY A 360 -2.18 11.80 7.64
CA GLY A 360 -1.31 11.39 6.53
C GLY A 360 -0.82 9.96 6.69
N LEU A 361 -0.32 9.59 7.88
CA LEU A 361 0.13 8.26 8.24
C LEU A 361 -1.00 7.25 8.13
N THR A 362 -2.18 7.58 8.64
CA THR A 362 -3.36 6.71 8.53
C THR A 362 -3.74 6.50 7.07
N ALA A 363 -3.68 7.54 6.23
CA ALA A 363 -3.93 7.40 4.80
C ALA A 363 -2.90 6.49 4.11
N LEU A 364 -1.62 6.55 4.52
CA LEU A 364 -0.58 5.64 4.00
C LEU A 364 -0.81 4.19 4.45
N LEU A 365 -1.14 3.98 5.74
CA LEU A 365 -1.44 2.65 6.27
C LEU A 365 -2.63 2.01 5.52
N LEU A 366 -3.69 2.77 5.28
CA LEU A 366 -4.84 2.29 4.50
C LEU A 366 -4.46 1.99 3.03
N ALA A 367 -3.55 2.77 2.43
CA ALA A 367 -3.04 2.48 1.10
C ALA A 367 -2.21 1.18 1.07
N VAL A 368 -1.39 0.93 2.09
CA VAL A 368 -0.65 -0.34 2.23
C VAL A 368 -1.64 -1.51 2.41
N VAL A 369 -2.62 -1.39 3.31
CA VAL A 369 -3.66 -2.41 3.55
C VAL A 369 -4.40 -2.77 2.27
N SER A 370 -4.71 -1.79 1.41
CA SER A 370 -5.40 -2.05 0.14
C SER A 370 -4.62 -2.93 -0.84
N MET A 371 -3.29 -3.01 -0.68
CA MET A 371 -2.40 -3.79 -1.54
C MET A 371 -1.90 -5.08 -0.88
N MET A 372 -2.27 -5.34 0.38
CA MET A 372 -1.84 -6.52 1.12
C MET A 372 -2.49 -7.83 0.67
N PHE A 373 -3.45 -7.79 -0.27
CA PHE A 373 -3.91 -9.01 -0.94
C PHE A 373 -2.87 -9.55 -1.93
N PHE A 374 -1.96 -8.72 -2.43
CA PHE A 374 -0.90 -9.15 -3.35
C PHE A 374 0.21 -9.89 -2.61
N VAL A 375 0.79 -9.27 -1.58
CA VAL A 375 1.98 -9.76 -0.88
C VAL A 375 1.98 -9.22 0.55
N ASN A 376 2.73 -9.87 1.45
CA ASN A 376 3.02 -9.32 2.77
C ASN A 376 3.98 -8.12 2.67
N LEU A 377 3.42 -6.92 2.45
CA LEU A 377 4.19 -5.67 2.32
C LEU A 377 4.97 -5.26 3.59
N LEU A 378 4.75 -5.92 4.73
CA LEU A 378 5.50 -5.66 5.97
C LEU A 378 6.91 -6.25 5.95
N THR A 379 7.20 -7.18 5.04
CA THR A 379 8.55 -7.72 4.85
C THR A 379 9.39 -6.82 3.93
N VAL A 380 8.75 -5.84 3.28
CA VAL A 380 9.36 -4.96 2.28
C VAL A 380 9.84 -3.65 2.93
N SER A 381 11.17 -3.48 3.00
CA SER A 381 11.81 -2.30 3.61
C SER A 381 11.31 -0.98 2.99
N GLY A 382 11.17 -0.93 1.66
CA GLY A 382 10.65 0.24 0.94
C GLY A 382 9.22 0.65 1.31
N ILE A 383 8.46 -0.17 2.03
CA ILE A 383 7.14 0.18 2.57
C ILE A 383 7.23 0.51 4.06
N VAL A 384 7.85 -0.34 4.86
CA VAL A 384 7.95 -0.14 6.31
C VAL A 384 8.74 1.14 6.65
N LEU A 385 9.83 1.42 5.93
CA LEU A 385 10.60 2.64 6.11
C LEU A 385 9.76 3.88 5.78
N ARG A 386 8.96 3.85 4.70
CA ARG A 386 8.04 4.96 4.37
C ARG A 386 7.03 5.23 5.47
N VAL A 387 6.43 4.18 6.04
CA VAL A 387 5.50 4.29 7.18
C VAL A 387 6.22 4.92 8.38
N GLY A 388 7.42 4.44 8.73
CA GLY A 388 8.23 4.98 9.81
C GLY A 388 8.63 6.44 9.59
N THR A 389 9.13 6.78 8.40
CA THR A 389 9.51 8.14 8.01
C THR A 389 8.33 9.10 8.13
N LEU A 390 7.15 8.74 7.61
CA LEU A 390 5.97 9.60 7.70
C LEU A 390 5.50 9.77 9.15
N TRP A 391 5.54 8.70 9.95
CA TRP A 391 5.21 8.76 11.37
C TRP A 391 6.11 9.76 12.12
N ILE A 392 7.43 9.67 11.93
CA ILE A 392 8.41 10.58 12.54
C ILE A 392 8.18 12.02 12.06
N LEU A 393 8.03 12.23 10.74
CA LEU A 393 7.82 13.57 10.17
C LEU A 393 6.56 14.23 10.74
N GLU A 394 5.44 13.51 10.81
CA GLU A 394 4.21 14.07 11.35
C GLU A 394 4.32 14.40 12.84
N LEU A 395 5.01 13.57 13.65
CA LEU A 395 5.28 13.87 15.05
C LEU A 395 6.12 15.16 15.19
N MET A 396 7.17 15.31 14.38
CA MET A 396 8.03 16.51 14.38
C MET A 396 7.26 17.77 13.98
N ILE A 397 6.41 17.67 12.94
CA ILE A 397 5.56 18.77 12.44
C ILE A 397 4.50 19.16 13.48
N LYS A 398 3.84 18.19 14.10
CA LYS A 398 2.83 18.40 15.15
C LYS A 398 3.42 19.13 16.36
N ASN A 399 4.61 18.72 16.80
CA ASN A 399 5.28 19.27 17.98
C ASN A 399 6.06 20.57 17.71
N ASN A 400 5.96 21.15 16.51
CA ASN A 400 6.68 22.36 16.11
C ASN A 400 8.21 22.27 16.32
N PHE A 401 8.78 21.06 16.18
CA PHE A 401 10.21 20.83 16.42
C PHE A 401 11.08 21.80 15.60
N PHE A 402 10.73 21.97 14.32
CA PHE A 402 11.43 22.85 13.38
C PHE A 402 11.27 24.36 13.67
N LEU A 403 10.18 24.77 14.34
CA LEU A 403 9.93 26.19 14.66
C LEU A 403 10.50 26.60 16.04
N ARG A 404 10.77 25.63 16.94
CA ARG A 404 11.40 25.89 18.25
C ARG A 404 12.87 26.29 18.13
N SER A 405 13.58 25.85 17.09
CA SER A 405 14.99 26.20 16.87
C SER A 405 15.22 27.70 16.63
N ASN A 406 14.23 28.44 16.13
CA ASN A 406 14.34 29.88 15.88
C ASN A 406 13.95 30.79 17.06
N LYS A 407 13.65 30.23 18.24
CA LYS A 407 13.25 31.01 19.43
C LYS A 407 14.31 31.06 20.54
N ARG A 408 15.52 30.53 20.33
CA ARG A 408 16.62 30.61 21.31
C ARG A 408 17.65 31.72 21.07
N TYR A 409 17.44 32.56 20.06
CA TYR A 409 18.22 33.79 19.86
C TYR A 409 17.28 34.95 19.60
N ARG A 410 16.77 35.56 20.67
CA ARG A 410 16.35 36.96 20.72
C ARG A 410 16.53 37.46 22.14
#